data_AF-A0A7S0WZM6-F1
#
_entry.id   AF-A0A7S0WZM6-F1
#
_cell.length_a   1.000
_cell.length_b   1.000
_cell.length_c   1.000
_cell.angle_alpha   90.00
_cell.angle_beta   90.00
_cell.angle_gamma   90.00
#
_symmetry.space_group_name_H-M   'P 1'
#
loop_
_entity.id
_entity.type
_entity.pdbx_description
1 polymer ?
#
loop_
_entity_poly.entity_id
_entity_poly.type
_entity_poly.pdbx_seq_one_letter_code
_entity_poly.pdbx_strand_id
1 'polypeptide(L)'
;DQQWEGEGGELRHFGPQWAYVHFEQPVTAPKDSLLIGAKFDADIHGESCRLAFYGRLATLIDPTKPEQLHKLRVYKPKEKRGVIERIQPDGTTAIVRGLFKKETDPGVYTGLKVVTGRGEVGVIEGPFGKSGKLRVGFAGGLAGAGRSGEDNCVVLSCKRYIYDMNRKKLKQ
;
A
#
# COMPACT_ATOMS: atom_id res chain seq x y z
N ASP A 1 15.28 -12.55 28.33
CA ASP A 1 14.44 -12.82 27.16
C ASP A 1 13.77 -11.54 26.66
N GLN A 2 14.20 -11.15 25.45
CA GLN A 2 13.71 -10.11 24.53
C GLN A 2 12.86 -8.98 25.12
N GLN A 3 13.56 -7.92 25.57
CA GLN A 3 13.01 -6.57 25.68
C GLN A 3 12.74 -6.01 24.28
N TRP A 4 11.48 -5.69 24.00
CA TRP A 4 11.13 -4.77 22.92
C TRP A 4 11.39 -3.35 23.40
N GLU A 5 12.50 -2.77 22.95
CA GLU A 5 12.71 -1.33 23.03
C GLU A 5 11.80 -0.66 22.02
N GLY A 6 10.70 -0.09 22.51
CA GLY A 6 9.86 0.80 21.73
C GLY A 6 10.61 2.11 21.51
N GLU A 7 11.29 2.22 20.36
CA GLU A 7 11.77 3.51 19.87
C GLU A 7 10.60 4.50 19.82
N GLY A 8 10.80 5.65 20.47
CA GLY A 8 9.83 6.73 20.55
C GLY A 8 9.43 7.23 19.17
N GLY A 9 8.34 6.68 18.64
CA GLY A 9 7.67 7.25 17.48
C GLY A 9 7.10 8.60 17.88
N GLU A 10 7.68 9.68 17.34
CA GLU A 10 7.03 10.99 17.31
C GLU A 10 5.54 10.81 17.00
N LEU A 11 4.67 11.45 17.78
CA LEU A 11 3.23 11.50 17.53
C LEU A 11 2.98 12.25 16.21
N ARG A 12 3.16 11.53 15.10
CA ARG A 12 2.86 12.02 13.76
C ARG A 12 1.35 12.12 13.67
N HIS A 13 0.83 13.34 13.74
CA HIS A 13 -0.57 13.59 13.47
C HIS A 13 -0.82 13.41 11.97
N PHE A 14 -1.44 12.31 11.58
CA PHE A 14 -1.70 11.94 10.17
C PHE A 14 -2.82 12.77 9.50
N GLY A 15 -3.17 13.93 10.06
CA GLY A 15 -4.30 14.74 9.62
C GLY A 15 -5.65 14.11 10.01
N PRO A 16 -6.76 14.54 9.38
CA PRO A 16 -8.07 13.94 9.63
C PRO A 16 -8.03 12.44 9.32
N GLN A 17 -8.63 11.65 10.20
CA GLN A 17 -8.77 10.21 10.06
C GLN A 17 -10.25 9.85 9.89
N TRP A 18 -10.50 8.77 9.16
CA TRP A 18 -11.85 8.27 8.90
C TRP A 18 -11.95 6.80 9.27
N ALA A 19 -13.14 6.39 9.67
CA ALA A 19 -13.48 5.00 9.92
C ALA A 19 -14.75 4.63 9.15
N TYR A 20 -14.76 3.41 8.62
CA TYR A 20 -15.97 2.80 8.10
C TYR A 20 -16.57 1.92 9.20
N VAL A 21 -17.71 2.35 9.75
CA VAL A 21 -18.41 1.64 10.83
C VAL A 21 -19.57 0.85 10.25
N HIS A 22 -19.52 -0.47 10.39
CA HIS A 22 -20.60 -1.36 10.00
C HIS A 22 -21.33 -1.84 11.25
N PHE A 23 -22.58 -1.41 11.43
CA PHE A 23 -23.38 -1.81 12.58
C PHE A 23 -23.95 -3.22 12.38
N GLU A 24 -24.05 -3.98 13.47
CA GLU A 24 -24.69 -5.30 13.46
C GLU A 24 -26.19 -5.21 13.19
N GLN A 25 -26.81 -4.10 13.60
CA GLN A 25 -28.21 -3.79 13.37
C GLN A 25 -28.37 -2.41 12.72
N PRO A 26 -29.40 -2.18 11.89
CA PRO A 26 -29.66 -0.86 11.33
C PRO A 26 -29.90 0.19 12.41
N VAL A 27 -29.26 1.36 12.27
CA VAL A 27 -29.42 2.50 13.18
C VAL A 27 -30.01 3.67 12.41
N THR A 28 -31.06 4.29 12.96
CA THR A 28 -31.64 5.52 12.41
C THR A 28 -30.99 6.72 13.11
N ALA A 29 -30.40 7.62 12.33
CA ALA A 29 -29.77 8.83 12.86
C ALA A 29 -29.93 10.01 11.88
N PRO A 30 -30.01 11.26 12.37
CA PRO A 30 -29.91 12.45 11.53
C PRO A 30 -28.61 12.50 10.73
N LYS A 31 -28.61 13.27 9.63
CA LYS A 31 -27.38 13.62 8.92
C LYS A 31 -26.42 14.37 9.85
N ASP A 32 -25.11 14.15 9.70
CA ASP A 32 -24.06 14.76 10.53
C ASP A 32 -24.16 14.48 12.04
N SER A 33 -24.78 13.35 12.42
CA SER A 33 -24.84 12.93 13.83
C SER A 33 -23.45 12.75 14.43
N LEU A 34 -23.31 13.10 15.71
CA LEU A 34 -22.13 12.75 16.51
C LEU A 34 -22.12 11.24 16.78
N LEU A 35 -21.02 10.59 16.44
CA LEU A 35 -20.74 9.19 16.79
C LEU A 35 -19.72 9.17 17.93
N ILE A 36 -19.99 8.31 18.91
CA ILE A 36 -19.06 8.01 20.00
C ILE A 36 -18.88 6.49 20.05
N GLY A 37 -17.63 6.05 19.96
CA GLY A 37 -17.23 4.66 20.14
C GLY A 37 -16.63 4.46 21.52
N ALA A 38 -17.13 3.46 22.25
CA ALA A 38 -16.67 3.16 23.60
C ALA A 38 -16.59 1.65 23.83
N LYS A 39 -15.67 1.24 24.70
CA LYS A 39 -15.48 -0.14 25.13
C LYS A 39 -16.17 -0.34 26.49
N PHE A 40 -17.45 -0.70 26.47
CA PHE A 40 -18.24 -0.88 27.70
C PHE A 40 -18.07 -2.24 28.37
N ASP A 41 -17.51 -3.22 27.66
CA ASP A 41 -17.21 -4.56 28.14
C ASP A 41 -15.86 -4.66 28.90
N ALA A 42 -15.20 -3.54 29.18
CA ALA A 42 -14.01 -3.48 30.02
C ALA A 42 -14.37 -3.62 31.51
N ASP A 43 -13.41 -4.06 32.33
CA ASP A 43 -13.56 -4.20 33.79
C ASP A 43 -14.13 -2.91 34.40
N ILE A 44 -15.20 -3.07 35.18
CA ILE A 44 -15.91 -1.97 35.85
C ILE A 44 -15.01 -1.32 36.91
N HIS A 45 -14.07 -2.09 37.47
CA HIS A 45 -13.05 -1.60 38.42
C HIS A 45 -11.77 -1.12 37.73
N GLY A 46 -11.69 -1.20 36.40
CA GLY A 46 -10.55 -0.71 35.63
C GLY A 46 -10.52 0.81 35.55
N GLU A 47 -9.39 1.43 35.90
CA GLU A 47 -9.21 2.89 35.91
C GLU A 47 -8.98 3.51 34.51
N SER A 48 -9.01 2.70 33.44
CA SER A 48 -8.73 3.17 32.09
C SER A 48 -9.96 3.82 31.43
N CYS A 49 -9.73 4.88 30.65
CA CYS A 49 -10.79 5.56 29.90
C CYS A 49 -11.44 4.59 28.90
N ARG A 50 -12.78 4.47 28.97
CA ARG A 50 -13.56 3.57 28.12
C ARG A 50 -14.03 4.20 26.80
N LEU A 51 -13.89 5.52 26.64
CA LEU A 51 -14.18 6.20 25.38
C LEU A 51 -13.00 6.00 24.42
N ALA A 52 -13.25 5.36 23.29
CA ALA A 52 -12.20 5.02 22.33
C ALA A 52 -12.05 6.10 21.24
N PHE A 53 -13.17 6.61 20.71
CA PHE A 53 -13.15 7.66 19.70
C PHE A 53 -14.47 8.43 19.66
N TYR A 54 -14.44 9.60 19.03
CA TYR A 54 -15.63 10.33 18.61
C TYR A 54 -15.42 10.88 17.20
N GLY A 55 -16.51 11.19 16.51
CA GLY A 55 -16.47 11.76 15.17
C GLY A 55 -17.85 12.13 14.67
N ARG A 56 -17.94 12.68 13.46
CA ARG A 56 -19.21 13.02 12.83
C ARG A 56 -19.52 12.09 11.67
N LEU A 57 -20.81 11.80 11.48
CA LEU A 57 -21.29 11.00 10.36
C LEU A 57 -21.07 11.75 9.05
N ALA A 58 -20.04 11.34 8.30
CA ALA A 58 -19.72 11.96 7.01
C ALA A 58 -20.64 11.48 5.88
N THR A 59 -20.75 10.16 5.69
CA THR A 59 -21.48 9.56 4.56
C THR A 59 -22.09 8.22 4.97
N LEU A 60 -23.33 7.98 4.55
CA LEU A 60 -23.99 6.67 4.64
C LEU A 60 -23.62 5.82 3.43
N ILE A 61 -23.24 4.58 3.68
CA ILE A 61 -22.85 3.61 2.65
C ILE A 61 -23.68 2.35 2.86
N ASP A 62 -24.34 1.90 1.80
CA ASP A 62 -25.04 0.63 1.74
C ASP A 62 -24.01 -0.48 1.42
N PRO A 63 -23.70 -1.38 2.38
CA PRO A 63 -22.70 -2.43 2.17
C PRO A 63 -23.12 -3.46 1.13
N THR A 64 -24.43 -3.54 0.81
CA THR A 64 -24.95 -4.48 -0.20
C THR A 64 -24.68 -4.02 -1.64
N LYS A 65 -24.26 -2.77 -1.80
CA LYS A 65 -24.05 -2.09 -3.09
C LYS A 65 -22.57 -1.86 -3.36
N PRO A 66 -21.91 -2.71 -4.17
CA PRO A 66 -20.49 -2.60 -4.48
C PRO A 66 -20.08 -1.22 -5.03
N GLU A 67 -20.94 -0.59 -5.83
CA GLU A 67 -20.71 0.72 -6.41
C GLU A 67 -20.57 1.84 -5.36
N GLN A 68 -21.20 1.70 -4.18
CA GLN A 68 -21.04 2.66 -3.09
C GLN A 68 -19.71 2.43 -2.36
N LEU A 69 -19.36 1.17 -2.09
CA LEU A 69 -18.09 0.81 -1.47
C LEU A 69 -16.88 1.21 -2.32
N HIS A 70 -16.99 1.12 -3.65
CA HIS A 70 -15.96 1.56 -4.59
C HIS A 70 -15.61 3.04 -4.46
N LYS A 71 -16.59 3.89 -4.11
CA LYS A 71 -16.40 5.35 -3.99
C LYS A 71 -15.49 5.71 -2.82
N LEU A 72 -15.37 4.84 -1.81
CA LEU A 72 -14.50 5.07 -0.64
C LEU A 72 -13.01 5.09 -0.99
N ARG A 73 -12.60 4.50 -2.13
CA ARG A 73 -11.20 4.47 -2.60
C ARG A 73 -10.19 4.04 -1.53
N VAL A 74 -10.60 3.17 -0.61
CA VAL A 74 -9.73 2.63 0.44
C VAL A 74 -8.78 1.59 -0.15
N TYR A 75 -7.48 1.75 0.08
CA TYR A 75 -6.46 0.82 -0.38
C TYR A 75 -5.47 0.48 0.73
N LYS A 76 -4.86 -0.70 0.62
CA LYS A 76 -3.67 -1.06 1.39
C LYS A 76 -2.44 -0.77 0.53
N PRO A 77 -1.49 0.07 0.99
CA PRO A 77 -0.23 0.24 0.29
C PRO A 77 0.50 -1.11 0.24
N LYS A 78 1.10 -1.42 -0.91
CA LYS A 78 1.86 -2.63 -1.14
C LYS A 78 3.17 -2.26 -1.80
N GLU A 79 4.25 -2.64 -1.15
CA GLU A 79 5.59 -2.54 -1.72
C GLU A 79 6.07 -3.91 -2.15
N LYS A 80 6.72 -3.96 -3.29
CA LYS A 80 7.46 -5.11 -3.80
C LYS A 80 8.90 -4.66 -4.03
N ARG A 81 9.85 -5.47 -3.57
CA ARG A 81 11.28 -5.18 -3.69
C ARG A 81 11.92 -6.19 -4.64
N GLY A 82 12.75 -5.70 -5.53
CA GLY A 82 13.59 -6.47 -6.44
C GLY A 82 15.02 -5.93 -6.42
N VAL A 83 15.88 -6.55 -7.22
CA VAL A 83 17.29 -6.17 -7.33
C VAL A 83 17.67 -6.06 -8.80
N ILE A 84 18.42 -5.01 -9.16
CA ILE A 84 19.06 -4.85 -10.47
C ILE A 84 20.13 -5.92 -10.59
N GLU A 85 19.94 -6.85 -11.52
CA GLU A 85 20.92 -7.90 -11.81
C GLU A 85 21.98 -7.40 -12.80
N ARG A 86 21.56 -6.61 -13.78
CA ARG A 86 22.44 -6.06 -14.82
C ARG A 86 21.82 -4.81 -15.46
N ILE A 87 22.68 -3.84 -15.76
CA ILE A 87 22.37 -2.68 -16.61
C ILE A 87 22.77 -3.03 -18.06
N GLN A 88 21.92 -2.71 -19.02
CA GLN A 88 22.23 -2.92 -20.43
C GLN A 88 23.23 -1.86 -20.94
N PRO A 89 23.95 -2.15 -22.04
CA PRO A 89 24.94 -1.21 -22.58
C PRO A 89 24.37 0.15 -22.99
N ASP A 90 23.06 0.24 -23.20
CA ASP A 90 22.35 1.48 -23.49
C ASP A 90 22.35 2.47 -22.31
N GLY A 91 22.68 2.02 -21.09
CA GLY A 91 22.70 2.85 -19.88
C GLY A 91 21.30 3.28 -19.40
N THR A 92 20.25 2.89 -20.11
CA THR A 92 18.86 3.29 -19.85
C THR A 92 17.98 2.10 -19.48
N THR A 93 18.41 0.88 -19.79
CA THR A 93 17.62 -0.32 -19.47
C THR A 93 18.32 -1.16 -18.40
N ALA A 94 17.56 -1.67 -17.42
CA ALA A 94 18.05 -2.67 -16.48
C ALA A 94 17.19 -3.94 -16.47
N ILE A 95 17.84 -5.05 -16.12
CA ILE A 95 17.20 -6.32 -15.84
C ILE A 95 17.07 -6.47 -14.32
N VAL A 96 15.83 -6.58 -13.86
CA VAL A 96 15.48 -6.65 -12.44
C VAL A 96 14.96 -8.05 -12.12
N ARG A 97 15.45 -8.64 -11.02
CA ARG A 97 15.01 -9.94 -10.50
C ARG A 97 14.30 -9.79 -9.16
N GLY A 98 13.41 -10.74 -8.84
CA GLY A 98 12.82 -10.88 -7.51
C GLY A 98 11.64 -9.95 -7.19
N LEU A 99 11.20 -9.11 -8.12
CA LEU A 99 10.08 -8.18 -7.90
C LEU A 99 8.71 -8.89 -7.74
N PHE A 100 8.59 -10.11 -8.28
CA PHE A 100 7.38 -10.94 -8.22
C PHE A 100 7.76 -12.42 -8.13
N LYS A 101 6.81 -13.25 -7.70
CA LYS A 101 6.97 -14.71 -7.69
C LYS A 101 6.83 -15.23 -9.12
N LYS A 102 7.58 -16.29 -9.47
CA LYS A 102 7.59 -16.88 -10.82
C LYS A 102 6.19 -17.28 -11.35
N GLU A 103 5.28 -17.62 -10.45
CA GLU A 103 3.90 -18.02 -10.77
C GLU A 103 2.97 -16.83 -11.09
N THR A 104 3.42 -15.58 -10.87
CA THR A 104 2.60 -14.39 -11.14
C THR A 104 2.81 -13.92 -12.57
N ASP A 105 1.71 -13.61 -13.26
CA ASP A 105 1.76 -13.03 -14.60
C ASP A 105 2.54 -11.70 -14.62
N PRO A 106 3.70 -11.63 -15.31
CA PRO A 106 4.50 -10.41 -15.38
C PRO A 106 3.78 -9.28 -16.12
N GLY A 107 2.81 -9.61 -17.00
CA GLY A 107 2.05 -8.61 -17.76
C GLY A 107 1.23 -7.65 -16.90
N VAL A 108 0.88 -8.06 -15.67
CA VAL A 108 0.17 -7.21 -14.70
C VAL A 108 1.03 -6.03 -14.22
N TYR A 109 2.37 -6.13 -14.35
CA TYR A 109 3.31 -5.11 -13.90
C TYR A 109 3.82 -4.22 -15.03
N THR A 110 3.58 -4.57 -16.29
CA THR A 110 3.99 -3.77 -17.44
C THR A 110 3.35 -2.38 -17.39
N GLY A 111 4.15 -1.34 -17.61
CA GLY A 111 3.75 0.06 -17.55
C GLY A 111 3.76 0.67 -16.14
N LEU A 112 4.00 -0.13 -15.08
CA LEU A 112 4.12 0.40 -13.72
C LEU A 112 5.49 1.01 -13.48
N LYS A 113 5.51 2.08 -12.68
CA LYS A 113 6.72 2.78 -12.27
C LYS A 113 7.40 2.08 -11.10
N VAL A 114 8.73 2.07 -11.13
CA VAL A 114 9.57 1.60 -10.04
C VAL A 114 10.60 2.64 -9.68
N VAL A 115 11.08 2.61 -8.44
CA VAL A 115 12.10 3.54 -7.95
C VAL A 115 13.29 2.73 -7.47
N THR A 116 14.51 3.08 -7.90
CA THR A 116 15.73 2.43 -7.40
C THR A 116 16.05 2.92 -5.98
N GLY A 117 16.92 2.21 -5.25
CA GLY A 117 17.45 2.68 -3.97
C GLY A 117 18.16 4.03 -4.06
N ARG A 118 18.52 4.45 -5.27
CA ARG A 118 19.16 5.74 -5.59
C ARG A 118 18.15 6.85 -5.95
N GLY A 119 16.86 6.55 -5.99
CA GLY A 119 15.80 7.50 -6.34
C GLY A 119 15.53 7.63 -7.84
N GLU A 120 16.13 6.79 -8.68
CA GLU A 120 15.92 6.79 -10.14
C GLU A 120 14.56 6.17 -10.45
N VAL A 121 13.75 6.83 -11.29
CA VAL A 121 12.42 6.34 -11.66
C VAL A 121 12.48 5.61 -12.99
N GLY A 122 12.06 4.35 -12.99
CA GLY A 122 11.94 3.52 -14.17
C GLY A 122 10.51 3.06 -14.44
N VAL A 123 10.26 2.53 -15.63
CA VAL A 123 8.99 1.93 -16.06
C VAL A 123 9.24 0.50 -16.48
N ILE A 124 8.43 -0.43 -15.98
CA ILE A 124 8.51 -1.84 -16.35
C ILE A 124 8.05 -1.99 -17.81
N GLU A 125 8.94 -2.38 -18.70
CA GLU A 125 8.63 -2.57 -20.13
C GLU A 125 8.02 -3.95 -20.39
N GLY A 126 8.40 -4.95 -19.60
CA GLY A 126 7.83 -6.29 -19.70
C GLY A 126 8.73 -7.41 -19.16
N PRO A 127 8.34 -8.68 -19.35
CA PRO A 127 9.11 -9.84 -18.94
C PRO A 127 10.43 -9.98 -19.70
N PHE A 128 11.45 -10.45 -19.01
CA PHE A 128 12.73 -10.83 -19.58
C PHE A 128 12.97 -12.34 -19.39
N GLY A 129 12.70 -13.12 -20.44
CA GLY A 129 12.86 -14.58 -20.44
C GLY A 129 11.89 -15.33 -19.51
N LYS A 130 12.23 -16.58 -19.14
CA LYS A 130 11.38 -17.49 -18.34
C LYS A 130 11.74 -17.52 -16.84
N SER A 131 12.67 -16.68 -16.40
CA SER A 131 13.25 -16.75 -15.05
C SER A 131 12.59 -15.83 -14.02
N GLY A 132 11.45 -15.21 -14.34
CA GLY A 132 10.81 -14.22 -13.46
C GLY A 132 11.59 -12.90 -13.35
N LYS A 133 12.29 -12.53 -14.42
CA LYS A 133 13.01 -11.25 -14.53
C LYS A 133 12.15 -10.26 -15.33
N LEU A 134 12.33 -8.97 -15.07
CA LEU A 134 11.67 -7.89 -15.81
C LEU A 134 12.71 -6.98 -16.43
N ARG A 135 12.37 -6.47 -17.60
CA ARG A 135 13.06 -5.36 -18.25
C ARG A 135 12.41 -4.06 -17.79
N VAL A 136 13.24 -3.15 -17.28
CA VAL A 136 12.80 -1.84 -16.78
C VAL A 136 13.60 -0.76 -17.52
N GLY A 137 12.89 0.18 -18.13
CA GLY A 137 13.47 1.34 -18.80
C GLY A 137 13.50 2.56 -17.88
N PHE A 138 14.61 3.27 -17.86
CA PHE A 138 14.88 4.47 -17.05
C PHE A 138 15.19 5.62 -18.00
N ALA A 139 14.20 6.49 -18.25
CA ALA A 139 14.36 7.60 -19.18
C ALA A 139 15.42 8.63 -18.73
N GLY A 140 15.67 8.74 -17.43
CA GLY A 140 16.72 9.60 -16.85
C GLY A 140 18.12 8.97 -16.86
N GLY A 141 18.28 7.77 -17.42
CA GLY A 141 19.49 6.97 -17.31
C GLY A 141 19.62 6.30 -15.95
N LEU A 142 20.56 5.36 -15.88
CA LEU A 142 20.97 4.70 -14.64
C LEU A 142 22.43 5.06 -14.34
N ALA A 143 22.70 5.52 -13.13
CA ALA A 143 24.06 5.49 -12.61
C ALA A 143 24.56 4.04 -12.63
N GLY A 144 25.84 3.85 -12.98
CA GLY A 144 26.46 2.51 -13.02
C GLY A 144 26.15 1.72 -11.75
N ALA A 145 26.06 0.38 -11.85
CA ALA A 145 25.65 -0.48 -10.75
C ALA A 145 26.33 -0.06 -9.44
N GLY A 146 25.52 0.24 -8.42
CA GLY A 146 26.02 0.81 -7.16
C GLY A 146 26.95 -0.18 -6.46
N ARG A 147 27.87 0.36 -5.65
CA ARG A 147 28.88 -0.43 -4.94
C ARG A 147 28.26 -1.32 -3.85
N SER A 148 26.99 -1.11 -3.50
CA SER A 148 26.25 -1.84 -2.46
C SER A 148 24.95 -2.50 -2.99
N GLY A 149 24.45 -3.50 -2.27
CA GLY A 149 23.18 -4.18 -2.59
C GLY A 149 21.94 -3.28 -2.42
N GLU A 150 22.01 -2.27 -1.56
CA GLU A 150 20.91 -1.31 -1.33
C GLU A 150 20.73 -0.34 -2.50
N ASP A 151 21.82 0.12 -3.10
CA ASP A 151 21.78 0.98 -4.30
C ASP A 151 21.10 0.27 -5.48
N ASN A 152 21.30 -1.05 -5.57
CA ASN A 152 20.75 -1.88 -6.62
C ASN A 152 19.34 -2.38 -6.29
N CYS A 153 18.73 -1.96 -5.17
CA CYS A 153 17.35 -2.32 -4.86
C CYS A 153 16.38 -1.55 -5.77
N VAL A 154 15.26 -2.18 -6.09
CA VAL A 154 14.17 -1.59 -6.88
C VAL A 154 12.87 -1.80 -6.13
N VAL A 155 12.15 -0.71 -5.88
CA VAL A 155 10.88 -0.71 -5.15
C VAL A 155 9.75 -0.38 -6.12
N LEU A 156 8.76 -1.27 -6.15
CA LEU A 156 7.48 -1.04 -6.80
C LEU A 156 6.44 -0.78 -5.71
N SER A 157 5.91 0.44 -5.67
CA SER A 157 4.81 0.81 -4.78
C SER A 157 3.49 0.77 -5.54
N CYS A 158 2.52 0.01 -5.02
CA CYS A 158 1.19 -0.16 -5.60
C CYS A 158 0.10 0.06 -4.54
N LYS A 159 -1.07 0.49 -4.98
CA LYS A 159 -2.30 0.61 -4.19
C LYS A 159 -3.18 -0.60 -4.46
N ARG A 160 -3.41 -1.42 -3.44
CA ARG A 160 -4.40 -2.51 -3.50
C ARG A 160 -5.72 -2.03 -2.90
N TYR A 161 -6.63 -1.59 -3.75
CA TYR A 161 -7.97 -1.16 -3.34
C TYR A 161 -8.76 -2.35 -2.76
N ILE A 162 -9.37 -2.13 -1.59
CA ILE A 162 -10.10 -3.17 -0.86
C ILE A 162 -11.40 -3.52 -1.57
N TYR A 163 -12.10 -2.48 -2.04
CA TYR A 163 -13.43 -2.61 -2.61
C TYR A 163 -13.44 -2.70 -4.14
N ASP A 164 -12.31 -2.61 -4.85
CA ASP A 164 -12.32 -2.61 -6.33
C ASP A 164 -12.78 -3.96 -6.90
N MET A 165 -13.74 -3.92 -7.83
CA MET A 165 -14.20 -5.10 -8.60
C MET A 165 -13.06 -5.79 -9.35
N ASN A 166 -12.06 -5.04 -9.83
CA ASN A 166 -10.95 -5.62 -10.58
C ASN A 166 -9.73 -5.88 -9.69
N ARG A 167 -9.83 -6.88 -8.83
CA ARG A 167 -8.77 -7.29 -7.87
C ARG A 167 -7.42 -7.64 -8.51
N LYS A 168 -7.39 -7.89 -9.83
CA LYS A 168 -6.18 -8.29 -10.56
C LYS A 168 -5.35 -7.10 -11.04
N LYS A 169 -5.94 -5.90 -11.20
CA LYS A 169 -5.19 -4.72 -11.64
C LYS A 169 -4.57 -4.00 -10.45
N LEU A 170 -3.24 -3.90 -10.48
CA LEU A 170 -2.50 -3.00 -9.58
C LEU A 170 -2.60 -1.57 -10.13
N LYS A 171 -2.80 -0.61 -9.23
CA LYS A 171 -2.85 0.82 -9.54
C LYS A 171 -1.75 1.53 -8.76
N GLN A 172 -1.27 2.66 -9.28
CA GLN A 172 -0.31 3.54 -8.61
C GLN A 172 -0.97 4.90 -8.34
#